data_AF-A0A1L8TR18-F1
#
_entry.id   AF-A0A1L8TR18-F1
#
_cell.length_a   1.000
_cell.length_b   1.000
_cell.length_c   1.000
_cell.angle_alpha   90.00
_cell.angle_beta   90.00
_cell.angle_gamma   90.00
#
_symmetry.space_group_name_H-M   'P 1'
#
loop_
_entity.id
_entity.type
_entity.pdbx_description
1 polymer ?
#
loop_
_entity_poly.entity_id
_entity_poly.type
_entity_poly.pdbx_seq_one_letter_code
_entity_poly.pdbx_strand_id
1 'polypeptide(L)'
;MMTIIFAILIGAVMGWLWTLLVSKIRGRSTNLLLGINSIFGALGAVSANQLLVYGPDLLDLSIIPTIVGAIVLSIVVTYGYFYATNKLEKIRNN
;
A
#
# COMPACT_ATOMS: atom_id res chain seq x y z
N MET A 1 18.95 0.77 -10.10
CA MET A 1 17.77 1.08 -10.95
C MET A 1 16.82 -0.11 -11.07
N MET A 2 17.31 -1.30 -11.46
CA MET A 2 16.49 -2.52 -11.53
C MET A 2 15.83 -2.87 -10.19
N THR A 3 16.56 -2.73 -9.07
CA THR A 3 16.07 -2.93 -7.70
C THR A 3 14.86 -2.07 -7.34
N ILE A 4 14.87 -0.79 -7.72
CA ILE A 4 13.77 0.15 -7.47
C ILE A 4 12.53 -0.25 -8.27
N ILE A 5 12.71 -0.70 -9.52
CA ILE A 5 11.60 -1.17 -10.36
C ILE A 5 10.96 -2.42 -9.72
N PHE A 6 11.77 -3.37 -9.24
CA PHE A 6 11.26 -4.54 -8.52
C PHE A 6 10.55 -4.16 -7.22
N ALA A 7 11.08 -3.22 -6.44
CA ALA A 7 10.42 -2.71 -5.23
C ALA A 7 9.05 -2.08 -5.55
N ILE A 8 8.98 -1.27 -6.61
CA ILE A 8 7.74 -0.64 -7.07
C ILE A 8 6.72 -1.71 -7.49
N LEU A 9 7.14 -2.72 -8.25
CA LEU A 9 6.26 -3.80 -8.68
C LEU A 9 5.72 -4.61 -7.50
N ILE A 10 6.60 -5.03 -6.58
CA ILE A 10 6.21 -5.77 -5.37
C ILE A 10 5.26 -4.92 -4.54
N GLY A 11 5.60 -3.65 -4.31
CA GLY A 11 4.77 -2.75 -3.51
C GLY A 11 3.41 -2.45 -4.15
N ALA A 12 3.36 -2.25 -5.47
CA ALA A 12 2.10 -2.06 -6.18
C ALA A 12 1.22 -3.31 -6.13
N VAL A 13 1.79 -4.50 -6.33
CA VAL A 13 1.06 -5.77 -6.22
C VAL A 13 0.56 -5.99 -4.79
N MET A 14 1.37 -5.72 -3.78
CA MET A 14 0.96 -5.84 -2.38
C MET A 14 -0.14 -4.85 -2.01
N GLY A 15 -0.06 -3.59 -2.46
CA GLY A 15 -1.11 -2.60 -2.27
C GLY A 15 -2.42 -2.96 -2.99
N TRP A 16 -2.31 -3.55 -4.17
CA TRP A 16 -3.45 -4.10 -4.91
C TRP A 16 -4.12 -5.25 -4.15
N LEU A 17 -3.33 -6.25 -3.73
CA LEU A 17 -3.79 -7.39 -2.93
C LEU A 17 -4.45 -6.95 -1.62
N TRP A 18 -3.84 -5.99 -0.92
CA TRP A 18 -4.41 -5.41 0.30
C TRP A 18 -5.80 -4.82 0.05
N THR A 19 -5.95 -4.08 -1.05
CA THR A 19 -7.24 -3.49 -1.40
C THR A 19 -8.29 -4.53 -1.70
N LEU A 20 -7.94 -5.64 -2.38
CA LEU A 20 -8.86 -6.74 -2.63
C LEU A 20 -9.32 -7.40 -1.33
N LEU A 21 -8.42 -7.59 -0.36
CA LEU A 21 -8.77 -8.11 0.97
C LEU A 21 -9.74 -7.18 1.70
N VAL A 22 -9.42 -5.88 1.75
CA VAL A 22 -10.27 -4.87 2.39
C VAL A 22 -11.65 -4.80 1.74
N SER A 23 -11.68 -4.87 0.40
CA SER A 23 -12.91 -4.86 -0.39
C SER A 23 -13.82 -6.03 -0.03
N LYS A 24 -13.24 -7.22 0.13
CA LYS A 24 -13.96 -8.43 0.55
C LYS A 24 -14.50 -8.33 1.97
N ILE A 25 -13.78 -7.68 2.88
CA ILE A 25 -14.17 -7.52 4.29
C ILE A 25 -15.25 -6.44 4.47
N ARG A 26 -15.13 -5.30 3.80
CA ARG A 26 -16.02 -4.14 4.00
C ARG A 26 -17.16 -4.03 2.98
N GLY A 27 -17.15 -4.82 1.91
CA GLY A 27 -18.14 -4.75 0.83
C GLY A 27 -18.16 -3.41 0.08
N ARG A 28 -17.20 -2.51 0.34
CA ARG A 28 -16.99 -1.24 -0.35
C ARG A 28 -15.60 -1.24 -0.95
N SER A 29 -15.52 -1.37 -2.27
CA SER A 29 -14.32 -1.14 -3.05
C SER A 29 -14.57 -0.01 -4.03
N THR A 30 -13.65 0.95 -4.08
CA THR A 30 -13.61 1.94 -5.14
C THR A 30 -12.37 1.69 -5.98
N ASN A 31 -12.52 1.77 -7.31
CA ASN A 31 -11.38 1.74 -8.23
C ASN A 31 -10.34 2.82 -7.88
N LEU A 32 -10.80 3.91 -7.24
CA LEU A 32 -9.94 4.94 -6.67
C LEU A 32 -9.05 4.41 -5.53
N LEU A 33 -9.62 3.66 -4.57
CA LEU A 33 -8.85 3.07 -3.46
C LEU A 33 -7.82 2.06 -3.98
N LEU A 34 -8.15 1.30 -5.03
CA LEU A 34 -7.21 0.40 -5.71
C LEU A 34 -6.00 1.16 -6.26
N GLY A 35 -6.22 2.21 -7.03
CA GLY A 35 -5.14 3.00 -7.60
C GLY A 35 -4.27 3.66 -6.52
N ILE A 36 -4.90 4.25 -5.51
CA ILE A 36 -4.20 4.91 -4.40
C ILE A 36 -3.35 3.89 -3.63
N ASN A 37 -3.91 2.75 -3.22
CA ASN A 37 -3.16 1.75 -2.47
C ASN A 37 -2.02 1.13 -3.27
N SER A 38 -2.15 0.96 -4.60
CA SER A 38 -1.04 0.48 -5.43
C SER A 38 0.12 1.48 -5.47
N ILE A 39 -0.17 2.78 -5.62
CA ILE A 39 0.87 3.83 -5.63
C ILE A 39 1.54 3.92 -4.26
N PHE A 40 0.74 3.98 -3.19
CA PHE A 40 1.28 4.07 -1.84
C PHE A 40 1.97 2.78 -1.39
N GLY A 41 1.50 1.61 -1.83
CA GLY A 41 2.19 0.34 -1.61
C GLY A 41 3.57 0.33 -2.27
N ALA A 42 3.69 0.84 -3.50
CA ALA A 42 4.97 1.03 -4.18
C ALA A 42 5.90 2.00 -3.44
N LEU A 43 5.39 3.15 -2.98
CA LEU A 43 6.16 4.11 -2.19
C LEU A 43 6.62 3.53 -0.84
N GLY A 44 5.78 2.73 -0.20
CA GLY A 44 6.08 2.05 1.06
C GLY A 44 7.17 1.00 0.90
N ALA A 45 7.11 0.22 -0.18
CA ALA A 45 8.15 -0.74 -0.56
C ALA A 45 9.50 -0.06 -0.80
N VAL A 46 9.52 1.01 -1.59
CA VAL A 46 10.76 1.73 -1.92
C VAL A 46 11.37 2.38 -0.69
N SER A 47 10.56 3.03 0.14
CA SER A 47 11.05 3.68 1.36
C SER A 47 11.56 2.67 2.39
N ALA A 48 10.88 1.54 2.57
CA ALA A 48 11.33 0.50 3.49
C ALA A 48 12.62 -0.18 3.03
N ASN A 49 12.79 -0.43 1.72
CA ASN A 49 14.04 -0.99 1.19
C ASN A 49 15.25 -0.04 1.36
N GLN A 50 15.02 1.28 1.39
CA GLN A 50 16.09 2.26 1.61
C GLN A 50 16.42 2.45 3.09
N LEU A 51 15.41 2.34 3.97
CA LEU A 51 15.55 2.66 5.39
C LEU A 51 15.98 1.45 6.23
N LEU A 52 15.59 0.25 5.81
CA LEU A 52 15.79 -0.98 6.55
C LEU A 52 16.53 -1.98 5.65
N VAL A 53 17.80 -2.21 5.96
CA VAL A 53 18.64 -3.22 5.28
C VAL A 53 18.85 -4.36 6.25
N TYR A 54 17.88 -5.28 6.30
CA TYR A 54 17.99 -6.50 7.08
C TYR A 54 17.14 -7.62 6.48
N GLY A 55 17.58 -8.86 6.68
CA GLY A 55 16.90 -10.06 6.19
C GLY A 55 17.53 -10.62 4.91
N PRO A 56 16.88 -11.63 4.30
CA PRO A 56 17.34 -12.21 3.05
C PRO A 56 17.17 -11.21 1.90
N ASP A 57 18.29 -10.93 1.23
CA ASP A 57 18.33 -10.10 0.04
C ASP A 57 18.13 -10.97 -1.21
N LEU A 58 17.22 -10.56 -2.08
CA LEU A 58 17.12 -11.07 -3.45
C LEU A 58 17.39 -9.92 -4.40
N LEU A 59 18.41 -10.07 -5.26
CA LEU A 59 18.76 -9.04 -6.25
C LEU A 59 18.98 -7.65 -5.61
N ASP A 60 19.73 -7.57 -4.50
CA ASP A 60 19.97 -6.33 -3.73
C ASP A 60 18.69 -5.64 -3.22
N LEU A 61 17.61 -6.41 -3.06
CA LEU A 61 16.35 -5.98 -2.47
C LEU A 61 16.11 -6.77 -1.18
N SER A 62 16.02 -6.05 -0.06
CA SER A 62 15.62 -6.64 1.22
C SER A 62 14.12 -6.92 1.19
N ILE A 63 13.76 -8.18 0.92
CA ILE A 63 12.38 -8.60 0.61
C ILE A 63 11.44 -8.31 1.77
N ILE A 64 11.88 -8.66 2.98
CA ILE A 64 11.05 -8.56 4.20
C ILE A 64 10.69 -7.08 4.45
N PRO A 65 11.66 -6.15 4.56
CA PRO A 65 11.36 -4.73 4.65
C PRO A 65 10.45 -4.23 3.54
N THR A 66 10.72 -4.63 2.29
CA THR A 66 9.95 -4.17 1.12
C THR A 66 8.47 -4.55 1.23
N ILE A 67 8.17 -5.82 1.58
CA ILE A 67 6.80 -6.30 1.74
C ILE A 67 6.13 -5.62 2.93
N VAL A 68 6.81 -5.53 4.07
CA VAL A 68 6.28 -4.90 5.29
C VAL A 68 5.97 -3.43 5.03
N GLY A 69 6.88 -2.69 4.38
CA GLY A 69 6.69 -1.29 4.02
C GLY A 69 5.49 -1.06 3.12
N ALA A 70 5.31 -1.92 2.11
CA ALA A 70 4.15 -1.86 1.23
C ALA A 70 2.84 -2.04 1.99
N ILE A 71 2.76 -3.10 2.81
CA ILE A 71 1.54 -3.43 3.56
C ILE A 71 1.20 -2.35 4.57
N VAL A 72 2.17 -1.90 5.37
CA VAL A 72 1.95 -0.91 6.43
C VAL A 72 1.42 0.39 5.82
N LEU A 73 2.02 0.88 4.74
CA LEU A 73 1.56 2.12 4.12
C LEU A 73 0.18 1.95 3.47
N SER A 74 -0.12 0.82 2.84
CA SER A 74 -1.46 0.51 2.32
C SER A 74 -2.53 0.43 3.42
N ILE A 75 -2.21 -0.07 4.62
CA ILE A 75 -3.12 -0.05 5.78
C ILE A 75 -3.45 1.39 6.18
N VAL A 76 -2.42 2.23 6.37
CA VAL A 76 -2.58 3.62 6.82
C VAL A 76 -3.43 4.41 5.83
N VAL A 77 -3.15 4.26 4.53
CA VAL A 77 -3.87 4.93 3.44
C VAL A 77 -5.31 4.46 3.37
N THR A 78 -5.56 3.16 3.49
CA THR A 78 -6.91 2.60 3.55
C THR A 78 -7.71 3.20 4.71
N TYR A 79 -7.10 3.29 5.90
CA TYR A 79 -7.74 3.90 7.06
C TYR A 79 -8.06 5.38 6.82
N GLY A 80 -7.09 6.15 6.31
CA GLY A 80 -7.26 7.56 5.97
C GLY A 80 -8.36 7.79 4.93
N TYR A 81 -8.44 6.93 3.91
CA TYR A 81 -9.48 6.99 2.89
C TYR A 81 -10.89 6.81 3.48
N PHE A 82 -11.07 5.79 4.35
CA PHE A 82 -12.36 5.57 5.00
C PHE A 82 -12.73 6.68 5.98
N TYR A 83 -11.75 7.22 6.70
CA TYR A 83 -11.99 8.35 7.59
C TYR A 83 -12.43 9.60 6.80
N ALA A 84 -11.75 9.91 5.70
CA ALA A 84 -12.09 11.05 4.85
C ALA A 84 -13.48 10.89 4.21
N THR A 85 -13.77 9.72 3.63
CA THR A 85 -15.07 9.46 3.00
C THR A 85 -16.23 9.52 4.00
N ASN A 86 -16.10 8.92 5.19
CA ASN A 86 -17.12 9.02 6.24
C ASN A 86 -17.32 10.47 6.71
N LYS A 87 -16.25 11.26 6.83
CA LYS A 87 -16.34 12.67 7.22
C LYS A 87 -17.06 13.51 6.16
N LEU A 88 -16.75 13.27 4.88
CA LEU A 88 -17.42 13.94 3.76
C LEU A 88 -18.90 13.57 3.67
N GLU A 89 -19.27 12.29 3.88
CA GLU A 89 -20.67 11.87 3.95
C GLU A 89 -21.41 12.58 5.09
N LYS A 90 -20.77 12.75 6.26
CA LYS A 90 -21.37 13.45 7.40
C LYS A 90 -21.58 14.95 7.14
N ILE A 91 -20.67 15.60 6.42
CA ILE A 91 -20.81 17.02 6.04
C ILE A 91 -21.90 17.20 4.98
N ARG A 92 -22.00 16.27 4.01
CA ARG A 92 -23.00 16.37 2.93
C ARG A 92 -24.45 16.18 3.43
N ASN A 93 -24.63 15.41 4.49
CA ASN A 93 -25.96 15.07 5.03
C ASN A 93 -26.41 16.01 6.17
N ASN A 94 -25.61 17.03 6.50
CA ASN A 94 -25.96 18.14 7.40
C ASN A 94 -26.29 19.38 6.59
#